data_AF-A4BXJ6-F1
#
_entry.id   AF-A4BXJ6-F1
#
_cell.length_a   1.000
_cell.length_b   1.000
_cell.length_c   1.000
_cell.angle_alpha   90.00
_cell.angle_beta   90.00
_cell.angle_gamma   90.00
#
_symmetry.space_group_name_H-M   'P 1'
#
loop_
_entity.id
_entity.type
_entity.pdbx_description
1 polymer ?
#
loop_
_entity_poly.entity_id
_entity_poly.type
_entity_poly.pdbx_seq_one_letter_code
_entity_poly.pdbx_strand_id
1 'polypeptide(L)'
;MTLKKIFLSVAIACFVLTGCKENKVPKKEKVSLAISGMTCEIGCAKTIQAKLSKKEGVLDAKVVFKDSIATIDFDANTTSKKELIGYINGIAGGALYKATENQLK
;
A
#
# COMPACT_ATOMS: atom_id res chain seq x y z
N MET A 1 -58.19 -10.91 -2.77
CA MET A 1 -57.76 -10.99 -4.19
C MET A 1 -56.24 -11.11 -4.21
N THR A 2 -55.77 -12.35 -4.17
CA THR A 2 -54.36 -12.76 -4.18
C THR A 2 -53.72 -12.38 -5.52
N LEU A 3 -52.70 -11.52 -5.53
CA LEU A 3 -52.04 -11.11 -6.77
C LEU A 3 -50.51 -11.14 -6.65
N LYS A 4 -49.97 -12.25 -7.17
CA LYS A 4 -48.67 -12.44 -7.84
C LYS A 4 -47.42 -12.08 -7.02
N LYS A 5 -46.70 -13.04 -6.44
CA LYS A 5 -45.77 -13.95 -7.16
C LYS A 5 -45.09 -13.28 -8.37
N ILE A 6 -44.05 -12.50 -8.12
CA ILE A 6 -42.91 -12.28 -9.05
C ILE A 6 -41.62 -12.40 -8.21
N PHE A 7 -41.48 -13.55 -7.58
CA PHE A 7 -40.20 -14.19 -7.28
C PHE A 7 -39.88 -15.02 -8.54
N LEU A 8 -39.21 -14.43 -9.53
CA LEU A 8 -38.50 -15.10 -10.61
C LEU A 8 -37.96 -14.01 -11.56
N SER A 9 -36.73 -14.19 -12.03
CA SER A 9 -36.13 -13.47 -13.17
C SER A 9 -35.33 -12.20 -12.87
N VAL A 10 -34.27 -12.30 -12.07
CA VAL A 10 -32.93 -11.82 -12.48
C VAL A 10 -31.88 -12.81 -11.95
N ALA A 11 -32.02 -14.07 -12.34
CA ALA A 11 -30.85 -14.91 -12.58
C ALA A 11 -30.55 -14.75 -14.08
N ILE A 12 -29.26 -14.66 -14.44
CA ILE A 12 -28.72 -14.52 -15.79
C ILE A 12 -28.51 -13.08 -16.24
N ALA A 13 -27.37 -12.50 -15.86
CA ALA A 13 -26.35 -12.01 -16.81
C ALA A 13 -25.27 -11.16 -16.10
N CYS A 14 -24.52 -11.77 -15.18
CA CYS A 14 -23.09 -11.47 -14.95
C CYS A 14 -22.42 -12.74 -14.43
N PHE A 15 -22.60 -13.83 -15.18
CA PHE A 15 -21.49 -14.77 -15.38
C PHE A 15 -20.36 -13.94 -15.99
N VAL A 16 -19.10 -14.20 -15.61
CA VAL A 16 -17.89 -13.47 -16.07
C VAL A 16 -17.52 -12.20 -15.26
N LEU A 17 -17.32 -12.36 -13.96
CA LEU A 17 -16.03 -11.95 -13.38
C LEU A 17 -15.50 -13.13 -12.59
N THR A 18 -15.11 -14.18 -13.32
CA THR A 18 -13.91 -14.96 -13.00
C THR A 18 -12.78 -13.95 -12.81
N GLY A 19 -12.70 -13.35 -11.62
CA GLY A 19 -11.45 -12.76 -11.14
C GLY A 19 -10.52 -13.93 -11.00
N CYS A 20 -9.66 -14.13 -12.01
CA CYS A 20 -8.51 -15.00 -11.92
C CYS A 20 -7.89 -14.77 -10.54
N LYS A 21 -8.02 -15.75 -9.64
CA LYS A 21 -7.04 -15.88 -8.57
C LYS A 21 -5.76 -16.28 -9.28
N GLU A 22 -5.07 -15.25 -9.75
CA GLU A 22 -3.70 -15.36 -10.20
C GLU A 22 -2.94 -15.85 -8.96
N ASN A 23 -2.51 -17.11 -8.99
CA ASN A 23 -1.56 -17.64 -8.01
C ASN A 23 -0.21 -16.95 -8.28
N LYS A 24 -0.13 -15.64 -8.10
CA LYS A 24 1.15 -14.93 -8.08
C LYS A 24 1.80 -15.29 -6.76
N VAL A 25 2.90 -16.04 -6.86
CA VAL A 25 3.82 -16.19 -5.74
C VAL A 25 4.27 -14.77 -5.38
N PRO A 26 3.96 -14.26 -4.18
CA PRO A 26 4.29 -12.89 -3.82
C PRO A 26 5.81 -12.73 -3.86
N LYS A 27 6.29 -11.82 -4.70
CA LYS A 27 7.70 -11.53 -4.87
C LYS A 27 8.09 -10.59 -3.75
N LYS A 28 8.32 -11.15 -2.56
CA LYS A 28 8.69 -10.38 -1.38
C LYS A 28 10.04 -9.73 -1.60
N GLU A 29 10.06 -8.40 -1.62
CA GLU A 29 11.26 -7.59 -1.66
C GLU A 29 11.28 -6.66 -0.45
N LYS A 30 12.48 -6.38 0.06
CA LYS A 30 12.73 -5.41 1.12
C LYS A 30 13.42 -4.19 0.53
N VAL A 31 12.92 -3.00 0.84
CA VAL A 31 13.59 -1.74 0.50
C VAL A 31 13.76 -0.90 1.75
N SER A 32 14.89 -0.21 1.84
CA SER A 32 15.11 0.83 2.83
C SER A 32 15.06 2.18 2.13
N LEU A 33 14.24 3.09 2.66
CA LEU A 33 14.07 4.44 2.13
C LEU A 33 14.49 5.44 3.21
N ALA A 34 15.42 6.33 2.90
CA ALA A 34 15.71 7.47 3.76
C ALA A 34 14.61 8.51 3.58
N ILE A 35 14.03 8.98 4.69
CA ILE A 35 12.94 9.97 4.69
C ILE A 35 13.45 11.26 5.31
N SER A 36 13.50 12.31 4.49
CA SER A 36 13.76 13.67 4.93
C SER A 36 12.45 14.40 5.24
N GLY A 37 12.51 15.39 6.14
CA GLY A 37 11.36 16.22 6.52
C GLY A 37 10.51 15.69 7.67
N MET A 38 10.92 14.59 8.33
CA MET A 38 10.33 14.18 9.60
C MET A 38 10.73 15.19 10.68
N THR A 39 9.82 16.09 11.04
CA THR A 39 10.06 17.11 12.07
C THR A 39 9.64 16.65 13.47
N CYS A 40 8.85 15.58 13.57
CA CYS A 40 8.36 15.03 14.84
C CYS A 40 8.42 13.50 14.85
N GLU A 41 9.16 12.93 15.78
CA GLU A 41 9.33 11.48 15.97
C GLU A 41 7.99 10.76 16.21
N ILE A 42 7.22 11.24 17.18
CA ILE A 42 6.03 10.53 17.67
C ILE A 42 4.88 10.58 16.64
N GLY A 43 4.74 11.70 15.93
CA GLY A 43 3.64 11.95 15.01
C GLY A 43 3.95 11.55 13.56
N CYS A 44 5.06 12.04 13.00
CA CYS A 44 5.36 11.87 11.58
C CYS A 44 5.73 10.42 11.24
N ALA A 45 6.65 9.82 12.01
CA ALA A 45 7.11 8.45 11.74
C ALA A 45 5.96 7.44 11.84
N LYS A 46 5.15 7.53 12.90
CA LYS A 46 3.98 6.66 13.10
C LYS A 46 2.92 6.85 11.99
N THR A 47 2.70 8.09 11.56
CA THR A 47 1.76 8.38 10.46
C THR A 47 2.23 7.77 9.15
N ILE A 48 3.51 7.93 8.80
CA ILE A 48 4.10 7.36 7.58
C ILE A 48 4.00 5.83 7.63
N GLN A 49 4.37 5.22 8.75
CA GLN A 49 4.27 3.77 8.94
C GLN A 49 2.83 3.28 8.75
N ALA A 50 1.86 3.91 9.44
CA ALA A 50 0.46 3.53 9.34
C ALA A 50 -0.11 3.71 7.92
N LYS A 51 0.36 4.72 7.16
CA LYS A 51 -0.03 4.94 5.77
C LYS A 51 0.58 3.89 4.84
N LEU A 52 1.83 3.50 5.06
CA LEU A 52 2.52 2.46 4.29
C LEU A 52 1.91 1.08 4.54
N SER A 53 1.64 0.70 5.80
CA SER A 53 0.99 -0.58 6.11
C SER A 53 -0.41 -0.73 5.52
N LYS A 54 -1.06 0.36 5.13
CA LYS A 54 -2.38 0.37 4.46
C LYS A 54 -2.27 0.41 2.93
N LYS A 55 -1.07 0.59 2.38
CA LYS A 55 -0.86 0.65 0.94
C LYS A 55 -0.92 -0.77 0.37
N GLU A 56 -1.64 -0.92 -0.73
CA GLU A 56 -1.70 -2.18 -1.46
C GLU A 56 -0.30 -2.62 -1.93
N GLY A 57 0.00 -3.90 -1.73
CA GLY A 57 1.30 -4.50 -2.03
C GLY A 57 2.33 -4.39 -0.89
N VAL A 58 2.05 -3.64 0.20
CA VAL A 58 2.93 -3.62 1.38
C VAL A 58 2.60 -4.78 2.31
N LEU A 59 3.63 -5.54 2.68
CA LEU A 59 3.55 -6.69 3.59
C LEU A 59 3.90 -6.29 5.02
N ASP A 60 4.96 -5.50 5.19
CA ASP A 60 5.38 -4.92 6.46
C ASP A 60 6.01 -3.54 6.23
N ALA A 61 5.86 -2.65 7.21
CA ALA A 61 6.50 -1.34 7.18
C ALA A 61 6.96 -0.96 8.58
N LYS A 62 8.24 -0.62 8.69
CA LYS A 62 8.85 -0.13 9.92
C LYS A 62 9.56 1.19 9.64
N VAL A 63 9.25 2.22 10.41
CA VAL A 63 9.91 3.52 10.31
C VAL A 63 10.73 3.76 11.58
N VAL A 64 12.02 3.99 11.41
CA VAL A 64 12.96 4.31 12.49
C VAL A 64 13.33 5.79 12.36
N PHE A 65 12.73 6.63 13.21
CA PHE A 65 12.98 8.07 13.19
C PHE A 65 14.44 8.41 13.49
N LYS A 66 15.05 7.72 14.46
CA LYS A 66 16.44 7.93 14.87
C LYS A 66 17.44 7.84 13.72
N ASP A 67 17.21 6.89 12.81
CA ASP A 67 18.05 6.70 11.62
C ASP A 67 17.50 7.41 10.40
N SER A 68 16.32 8.04 10.52
CA SER A 68 15.56 8.61 9.41
C SER A 68 15.32 7.63 8.25
N ILE A 69 15.16 6.35 8.57
CA ILE A 69 15.01 5.25 7.61
C ILE A 69 13.65 4.57 7.79
N ALA A 70 12.98 4.30 6.68
CA ALA A 70 11.82 3.43 6.59
C ALA A 70 12.19 2.14 5.86
N THR A 71 12.05 1.01 6.53
CA THR A 71 12.19 -0.33 5.96
C THR A 71 10.83 -0.86 5.60
N ILE A 72 10.64 -1.25 4.34
CA ILE A 72 9.36 -1.69 3.80
C ILE A 72 9.57 -3.04 3.13
N ASP A 73 8.80 -4.03 3.59
CA ASP A 73 8.64 -5.31 2.92
C ASP A 73 7.41 -5.22 2.04
N PHE A 74 7.57 -5.43 0.74
CA PHE A 74 6.50 -5.30 -0.24
C PHE A 74 6.53 -6.44 -1.27
N ASP A 75 5.40 -6.65 -1.91
CA ASP A 75 5.28 -7.54 -3.06
C ASP A 75 5.60 -6.76 -4.33
N ALA A 76 6.74 -7.08 -4.94
CA ALA A 76 7.22 -6.46 -6.17
C ALA A 76 6.36 -6.80 -7.41
N ASN A 77 5.38 -7.70 -7.28
CA ASN A 77 4.35 -7.91 -8.31
C ASN A 77 3.22 -6.87 -8.26
N THR A 78 3.04 -6.21 -7.11
CA THR A 78 1.86 -5.37 -6.82
C THR A 78 2.24 -3.90 -6.64
N THR A 79 3.42 -3.61 -6.12
CA THR A 79 3.93 -2.25 -5.95
C THR A 79 5.43 -2.21 -6.26
N SER A 80 5.96 -1.03 -6.58
CA SER A 80 7.39 -0.84 -6.82
C SER A 80 8.02 0.16 -5.86
N LYS A 81 9.35 0.16 -5.76
CA LYS A 81 10.09 1.12 -4.93
C LYS A 81 9.79 2.57 -5.29
N LYS A 82 9.68 2.88 -6.59
CA LYS A 82 9.31 4.22 -7.08
C LYS A 82 7.92 4.64 -6.62
N GLU A 83 6.96 3.72 -6.63
CA GLU A 83 5.62 4.00 -6.14
C GLU A 83 5.60 4.23 -4.63
N LEU A 84 6.36 3.44 -3.85
CA LEU A 84 6.50 3.66 -2.41
C LEU A 84 7.11 5.03 -2.11
N ILE A 85 8.15 5.44 -2.84
CA ILE A 85 8.75 6.77 -2.74
C ILE A 85 7.73 7.86 -3.06
N GLY A 86 7.02 7.73 -4.19
CA GLY A 86 6.00 8.69 -4.59
C GLY A 86 4.86 8.79 -3.57
N TYR A 87 4.46 7.66 -3.00
CA TYR A 87 3.44 7.60 -1.96
C TYR A 87 3.88 8.33 -0.70
N ILE A 88 5.10 8.09 -0.20
CA ILE A 88 5.64 8.79 0.97
C ILE A 88 5.72 10.29 0.72
N ASN A 89 6.23 10.71 -0.44
CA ASN A 89 6.30 12.12 -0.81
C ASN A 89 4.91 12.77 -0.78
N GLY A 90 3.88 12.07 -1.28
CA GLY A 90 2.50 12.53 -1.30
C GLY A 90 1.80 12.61 0.06
N ILE A 91 2.37 12.03 1.13
CA ILE A 91 1.78 12.13 2.48
C ILE A 91 1.73 13.59 2.91
N ALA A 92 0.60 14.01 3.47
CA ALA A 92 0.37 15.37 3.93
C ALA A 92 0.55 16.46 2.85
N GLY A 93 0.25 16.12 1.59
CA GLY A 93 0.13 17.09 0.50
C GLY A 93 1.41 17.31 -0.32
N GLY A 94 2.40 16.41 -0.27
CA GLY A 94 3.51 16.43 -1.24
C GLY A 94 4.75 17.21 -0.81
N ALA A 95 4.62 18.13 0.15
CA ALA A 95 5.67 19.10 0.48
C ALA A 95 6.44 18.79 1.77
N LEU A 96 5.92 17.91 2.63
CA LEU A 96 6.49 17.69 3.96
C LEU A 96 7.57 16.63 4.01
N TYR A 97 7.49 15.61 3.13
CA TYR A 97 8.38 14.47 3.18
C TYR A 97 9.04 14.21 1.85
N LYS A 98 10.29 13.76 1.90
CA LYS A 98 11.03 13.33 0.72
C LYS A 98 11.71 11.99 0.99
N ALA A 99 11.28 10.96 0.29
CA ALA A 99 11.85 9.62 0.33
C ALA A 99 12.88 9.42 -0.78
N THR A 100 14.01 8.82 -0.43
CA THR A 100 15.05 8.39 -1.37
C THR A 100 15.48 6.97 -1.05
N GLU A 101 15.82 6.17 -2.06
CA GLU A 101 16.31 4.81 -1.84
C GLU A 101 17.62 4.85 -1.05
N ASN A 102 17.62 4.22 0.13
CA ASN A 102 18.83 4.02 0.91
C ASN A 102 19.43 2.68 0.48
N GLN A 103 20.51 2.77 -0.30
CA GLN A 103 21.30 1.61 -0.69
C GLN A 103 22.09 1.17 0.55
N LEU A 104 21.47 0.38 1.43
CA LEU A 104 22.21 -0.37 2.44
C LEU A 104 23.07 -1.39 1.68
N LYS A 105 24.31 -1.00 1.37
CA LYS A 105 25.36 -1.90 0.91
C LYS A 105 25.76 -2.86 2.02
#